data_AF-A0A6B3HYZ8-F1
#
_entry.id   AF-A0A6B3HYZ8-F1
#
_cell.length_a   1.000
_cell.length_b   1.000
_cell.length_c   1.000
_cell.angle_alpha   90.00
_cell.angle_beta   90.00
_cell.angle_gamma   90.00
#
_symmetry.space_group_name_H-M   'P 1'
#
loop_
_entity.id
_entity.type
_entity.pdbx_description
1 polymer ?
#
loop_
_entity_poly.entity_id
_entity_poly.type
_entity_poly.pdbx_seq_one_letter_code
_entity_poly.pdbx_strand_id
1 'polypeptide(L)'
;THDTRTQFFQDLGMKIPGSIAKASEGTDKFALTKSAEQIDAFDDVDIITGYGDDTGELLKAISKDPLLSKIPAVERGSTYLLPGSSPLATAANP
;
A
#
# COMPACT_ATOMS: atom_id res chain seq x y z
N THR A 1 -9.83 -3.56 -5.33
CA THR A 1 -11.12 -3.07 -4.78
C THR A 1 -11.98 -4.14 -4.13
N HIS A 2 -11.63 -5.44 -4.25
CA HIS A 2 -12.44 -6.58 -3.79
C HIS A 2 -12.05 -7.12 -2.40
N ASP A 3 -11.35 -6.32 -1.59
CA ASP A 3 -10.77 -6.73 -0.30
C ASP A 3 -11.36 -5.92 0.86
N THR A 4 -11.84 -6.58 1.92
CA THR A 4 -12.48 -5.94 3.08
C THR A 4 -11.54 -4.96 3.80
N ARG A 5 -10.23 -5.24 3.84
CA ARG A 5 -9.23 -4.32 4.41
C ARG A 5 -9.17 -3.02 3.63
N THR A 6 -9.29 -3.10 2.31
CA THR A 6 -9.25 -1.92 1.44
C THR A 6 -10.56 -1.14 1.52
N GLN A 7 -11.70 -1.84 1.65
CA GLN A 7 -13.02 -1.23 1.80
C GLN A 7 -13.16 -0.46 3.11
N PHE A 8 -12.57 -0.95 4.20
CA PHE A 8 -12.55 -0.25 5.49
C PHE A 8 -12.03 1.19 5.38
N PHE A 9 -11.02 1.46 4.56
CA PHE A 9 -10.52 2.82 4.35
C PHE A 9 -11.55 3.73 3.65
N GLN A 10 -12.42 3.18 2.82
CA GLN A 10 -13.53 3.94 2.24
C GLN A 10 -14.58 4.31 3.29
N ASP A 11 -14.84 3.42 4.25
CA ASP A 11 -15.73 3.70 5.38
C ASP A 11 -15.17 4.84 6.27
N LEU A 12 -13.83 4.99 6.31
CA LEU A 12 -13.14 6.11 6.95
C LEU A 12 -13.12 7.39 6.10
N GLY A 13 -13.76 7.40 4.92
CA GLY A 13 -13.86 8.56 4.03
C GLY A 13 -12.72 8.70 3.03
N MET A 14 -11.82 7.72 2.94
CA MET A 14 -10.76 7.72 1.92
C MET A 14 -11.31 7.26 0.57
N LYS A 15 -10.51 7.47 -0.49
CA LYS A 15 -10.84 7.07 -1.85
C LYS A 15 -9.82 6.08 -2.37
N ILE A 16 -10.27 5.16 -3.22
CA ILE A 16 -9.38 4.31 -3.99
C ILE A 16 -8.77 5.16 -5.11
N PRO A 17 -7.42 5.21 -5.26
CA PRO A 17 -6.77 5.91 -6.36
C PRO A 17 -7.24 5.38 -7.72
N GLY A 18 -7.26 6.25 -8.73
CA GLY A 18 -7.75 5.91 -10.06
C GLY A 18 -6.91 4.82 -10.73
N SER A 19 -5.59 4.86 -10.53
CA SER A 19 -4.66 3.82 -10.98
C SER A 19 -5.02 2.43 -10.45
N ILE A 20 -5.38 2.33 -9.16
CA ILE A 20 -5.72 1.08 -8.48
C ILE A 20 -7.11 0.59 -8.89
N ALA A 21 -8.06 1.50 -9.05
CA ALA A 21 -9.38 1.17 -9.59
C ALA A 21 -9.24 0.55 -10.98
N LYS A 22 -8.50 1.20 -11.87
CA LYS A 22 -8.22 0.72 -13.23
C LYS A 22 -7.48 -0.61 -13.23
N ALA A 23 -6.48 -0.79 -12.37
CA ALA A 23 -5.75 -2.05 -12.25
C ALA A 23 -6.64 -3.21 -11.77
N SER A 24 -7.71 -2.91 -11.02
CA SER A 24 -8.69 -3.90 -10.55
C SER A 24 -9.78 -4.21 -11.58
N GLU A 25 -9.87 -3.48 -12.70
CA GLU A 25 -10.89 -3.74 -13.72
C GLU A 25 -10.66 -5.11 -14.39
N GLY A 26 -11.75 -5.86 -14.58
CA GLY A 26 -11.72 -7.14 -15.31
C GLY A 26 -11.09 -8.31 -14.56
N THR A 27 -10.91 -8.20 -13.23
CA THR A 27 -10.44 -9.32 -12.39
C THR A 27 -11.19 -9.37 -11.07
N ASP A 28 -11.49 -10.59 -10.61
CA ASP A 28 -12.07 -10.82 -9.27
C ASP A 28 -10.99 -11.02 -8.19
N LYS A 29 -9.70 -10.81 -8.53
CA LYS A 29 -8.60 -10.94 -7.59
C LYS A 29 -8.62 -9.81 -6.56
N PHE A 30 -8.39 -10.15 -5.30
CA PHE A 30 -8.27 -9.18 -4.22
C PHE A 30 -6.87 -8.54 -4.13
N ALA A 31 -5.85 -9.17 -4.71
CA ALA A 31 -4.47 -8.69 -4.76
C ALA A 31 -3.84 -8.89 -6.14
N LEU A 32 -2.96 -7.95 -6.52
CA LEU A 32 -2.21 -7.96 -7.77
C LEU A 32 -0.73 -7.72 -7.48
N THR A 33 0.13 -8.18 -8.39
CA THR A 33 1.58 -7.95 -8.34
C THR A 33 1.97 -7.01 -9.46
N LYS A 34 2.85 -6.04 -9.16
CA LYS A 34 3.36 -5.05 -10.11
C LYS A 34 4.89 -5.06 -10.09
N SER A 35 5.51 -4.85 -11.26
CA SER A 35 6.97 -4.72 -11.34
C SER A 35 7.41 -3.43 -10.63
N ALA A 36 8.54 -3.49 -9.92
CA ALA A 36 9.18 -2.32 -9.33
C ALA A 36 9.70 -1.34 -10.40
N GLU A 37 9.80 -1.73 -11.66
CA GLU A 37 10.16 -0.83 -12.76
C GLU A 37 8.97 0.04 -13.23
N GLN A 38 7.75 -0.27 -12.77
CA GLN A 38 6.51 0.44 -13.11
C GLN A 38 6.00 1.27 -11.93
N ILE A 39 6.90 2.00 -11.26
CA ILE A 39 6.58 2.85 -10.10
C ILE A 39 5.62 4.00 -10.43
N ASP A 40 5.64 4.47 -11.68
CA ASP A 40 4.78 5.52 -12.24
C ASP A 40 3.30 5.15 -12.18
N ALA A 41 2.99 3.86 -12.11
CA ALA A 41 1.64 3.38 -11.91
C ALA A 41 1.03 3.80 -10.56
N PHE A 42 1.82 4.35 -9.62
CA PHE A 42 1.39 4.75 -8.28
C PHE A 42 1.49 6.27 -8.03
N ASP A 43 1.66 7.08 -9.07
CA ASP A 43 1.84 8.54 -8.93
C ASP A 43 0.64 9.26 -8.30
N ASP A 44 -0.57 8.71 -8.43
CA ASP A 44 -1.82 9.23 -7.85
C ASP A 44 -2.14 8.66 -6.45
N VAL A 45 -1.22 7.88 -5.87
CA VAL A 45 -1.39 7.30 -4.54
C VAL A 45 -0.91 8.29 -3.46
N ASP A 46 -1.79 8.59 -2.51
CA ASP A 46 -1.46 9.48 -1.39
C ASP A 46 -0.81 8.76 -0.21
N ILE A 47 -1.27 7.55 0.11
CA ILE A 47 -0.83 6.76 1.26
C ILE A 47 -0.59 5.32 0.83
N ILE A 48 0.55 4.76 1.25
CA ILE A 48 0.86 3.34 1.12
C ILE A 48 0.80 2.70 2.51
N THR A 49 0.07 1.60 2.63
CA THR A 49 -0.04 0.87 3.89
C THR A 49 0.08 -0.63 3.67
N GLY A 50 0.43 -1.35 4.72
CA GLY A 50 0.63 -2.79 4.69
C GLY A 50 1.25 -3.31 5.96
N TYR A 51 1.90 -4.46 5.88
CA TYR A 51 2.62 -5.08 6.98
C TYR A 51 4.13 -4.94 6.80
N GLY A 52 4.84 -4.79 7.91
CA GLY A 52 6.30 -4.75 7.96
C GLY A 52 6.83 -5.45 9.20
N ASP A 53 8.13 -5.36 9.40
CA ASP A 53 8.79 -5.86 10.60
C ASP A 53 8.65 -4.87 11.77
N ASP A 54 8.74 -5.39 12.99
CA ASP A 54 8.61 -4.61 14.23
C ASP A 54 9.76 -3.60 14.42
N THR A 55 10.84 -3.71 13.66
CA THR A 55 12.01 -2.81 13.75
C THR A 55 11.99 -1.67 12.73
N GLY A 56 11.05 -1.68 11.77
CA GLY A 56 10.93 -0.69 10.70
C GLY A 56 12.00 -0.80 9.61
N GLU A 57 12.76 -1.90 9.56
CA GLU A 57 13.83 -2.07 8.57
C GLU A 57 13.28 -2.18 7.14
N LEU A 58 12.08 -2.75 6.93
CA LEU A 58 11.40 -2.78 5.64
C LEU A 58 11.02 -1.37 5.16
N LEU A 59 10.45 -0.54 6.04
CA LEU A 59 10.10 0.84 5.68
C LEU A 59 11.36 1.62 5.26
N LYS A 60 12.44 1.48 6.03
CA LYS A 60 13.74 2.09 5.74
C LYS A 60 14.35 1.56 4.44
N ALA A 61 14.18 0.27 4.13
CA ALA A 61 14.62 -0.32 2.87
C ALA A 61 13.84 0.29 1.68
N ILE A 62 12.51 0.38 1.78
CA ILE A 62 11.65 1.02 0.77
C ILE A 62 12.07 2.48 0.54
N SER A 63 12.30 3.25 1.60
CA SER A 63 12.72 4.66 1.49
C SER A 63 14.13 4.85 0.90
N LYS A 64 14.98 3.82 0.92
CA LYS A 64 16.35 3.86 0.37
C LYS A 64 16.47 3.21 -1.00
N ASP A 65 15.47 2.46 -1.42
CA ASP A 65 15.48 1.78 -2.72
C ASP A 65 15.49 2.81 -3.86
N PRO A 66 16.37 2.66 -4.88
CA PRO A 66 16.53 3.67 -5.92
C PRO A 66 15.30 3.87 -6.81
N LEU A 67 14.38 2.89 -6.86
CA LEU A 67 13.13 2.97 -7.60
C LEU A 67 11.98 3.31 -6.67
N LEU A 68 11.77 2.54 -5.59
CA LEU A 68 10.60 2.73 -4.72
C LEU A 68 10.61 4.09 -4.01
N SER A 69 11.80 4.64 -3.70
CA SER A 69 11.92 5.99 -3.14
C SER A 69 11.44 7.10 -4.07
N LYS A 70 11.21 6.81 -5.36
CA LYS A 70 10.71 7.76 -6.36
C LYS A 70 9.19 7.76 -6.47
N ILE A 71 8.49 6.84 -5.81
CA ILE A 71 7.03 6.90 -5.71
C ILE A 71 6.68 8.13 -4.85
N PRO A 72 5.79 9.04 -5.31
CA PRO A 72 5.51 10.28 -4.58
C PRO A 72 5.07 10.09 -3.12
N ALA A 73 4.30 9.05 -2.82
CA ALA A 73 3.92 8.70 -1.45
C ALA A 73 5.12 8.30 -0.57
N VAL A 74 6.07 7.54 -1.13
CA VAL A 74 7.28 7.13 -0.40
C VAL A 74 8.20 8.33 -0.18
N GLU A 75 8.41 9.15 -1.21
CA GLU A 75 9.24 10.36 -1.13
C GLU A 75 8.72 11.33 -0.06
N ARG A 76 7.39 11.52 0.01
CA ARG A 76 6.73 12.35 1.02
C ARG A 76 6.73 11.72 2.42
N GLY A 77 7.08 10.44 2.56
CA GLY A 77 7.00 9.71 3.83
C GLY A 77 5.58 9.29 4.22
N SER A 78 4.65 9.24 3.27
CA SER A 78 3.27 8.77 3.46
C SER A 78 3.15 7.24 3.33
N THR A 79 4.11 6.51 3.90
CA THR A 79 4.14 5.04 3.93
C THR A 79 4.12 4.57 5.37
N TYR A 80 3.10 3.80 5.75
CA TYR A 80 2.96 3.27 7.11
C TYR A 80 2.82 1.75 7.10
N LEU A 81 3.66 1.05 7.84
CA LEU A 81 3.64 -0.41 7.90
C LEU A 81 3.29 -0.87 9.32
N LEU A 82 2.25 -1.69 9.42
CA LEU A 82 1.82 -2.33 10.65
C LEU A 82 2.83 -3.43 11.04
N PRO A 83 3.21 -3.57 12.32
CA PRO A 83 4.10 -4.64 12.76
C PRO A 83 3.41 -6.00 12.60
N GLY A 84 3.82 -6.80 11.61
CA GLY A 84 3.05 -7.94 11.10
C GLY A 84 2.84 -9.09 12.10
N SER A 85 3.73 -9.23 13.09
CA SER A 85 3.65 -10.26 14.15
C SER A 85 2.83 -9.83 15.36
N SER A 86 2.33 -8.59 15.40
CA SER A 86 1.65 -8.05 16.57
C SER A 86 0.15 -8.40 16.62
N PRO A 87 -0.46 -8.47 17.83
CA PRO A 87 -1.92 -8.54 17.97
C PRO A 87 -2.65 -7.39 17.23
N LEU A 88 -2.01 -6.23 17.11
CA LEU A 88 -2.53 -5.08 16.37
C LEU A 88 -2.67 -5.38 14.87
N ALA A 89 -1.68 -6.03 14.25
CA ALA A 89 -1.77 -6.42 12.84
C ALA A 89 -2.89 -7.44 12.58
N THR A 90 -3.16 -8.32 13.55
CA THR A 90 -4.29 -9.26 13.47
C THR A 90 -5.62 -8.53 13.60
N ALA A 91 -5.73 -7.57 14.53
CA ALA A 91 -6.94 -6.76 14.71
C ALA A 91 -7.23 -5.82 13.51
N ALA A 92 -6.19 -5.44 12.76
CA ALA A 92 -6.31 -4.60 11.57
C ALA A 92 -6.74 -5.36 10.30
N ASN A 93 -7.04 -6.67 10.39
CA ASN A 93 -7.56 -7.48 9.29
C ASN A 93 -9.07 -7.72 9.52
N PRO A 94 -9.98 -6.92 8.91
CA PRO A 94 -11.42 -6.99 9.13
C PRO A 94 -12.08 -8.21 8.50
#